data_AF-A0A378QLD2-F1
#
_entry.id   AF-A0A378QLD2-F1
#
_cell.length_a   1.000
_cell.length_b   1.000
_cell.length_c   1.000
_cell.angle_alpha   90.00
_cell.angle_beta   90.00
_cell.angle_gamma   90.00
#
_symmetry.space_group_name_H-M   'P 1'
#
loop_
_entity.id
_entity.type
_entity.pdbx_description
1 polymer ?
#
loop_
_entity_poly.entity_id
_entity_poly.type
_entity_poly.pdbx_seq_one_letter_code
_entity_poly.pdbx_strand_id
1 'polypeptide(L)'
;MIEMTSNLNLSDVSPLSQETITDLESKLDHKIPKEYSNFLINYNGAKLKNKVIKDDLGYTNISELFDYQHLIKNLMNYYDDKNIQKLHMLPIASDVFGNLFCISMDEKRIGLIFFYDHETGCFSKLFNSFSEFINNFISDDTYKVKIMGEDMEFEKRLEELRKNSKFKLS
;
A
#
# COMPACT_ATOMS: atom_id res chain seq x y z
N MET A 1 1.47 -19.59 9.48
CA MET A 1 0.45 -18.55 9.23
C MET A 1 0.52 -17.49 10.32
N ILE A 2 1.61 -16.70 10.43
CA ILE A 2 1.81 -15.76 11.56
C ILE A 2 2.16 -14.31 11.15
N GLU A 3 2.49 -13.97 9.91
CA GLU A 3 3.11 -12.64 9.67
C GLU A 3 2.17 -11.44 9.42
N MET A 4 0.98 -11.62 8.83
CA MET A 4 0.13 -10.48 8.42
C MET A 4 -0.55 -9.72 9.57
N THR A 5 -0.73 -10.33 10.74
CA THR A 5 -1.50 -9.73 11.85
C THR A 5 -0.71 -8.75 12.70
N SER A 6 0.62 -8.73 12.56
CA SER A 6 1.50 -7.86 13.33
C SER A 6 1.17 -6.37 13.12
N ASN A 7 0.84 -6.00 11.87
CA ASN A 7 0.53 -4.63 11.45
C ASN A 7 -0.95 -4.26 11.50
N LEU A 8 -1.82 -5.18 11.93
CA LEU A 8 -3.27 -4.96 12.00
C LEU A 8 -3.75 -4.79 13.45
N ASN A 9 -4.67 -3.84 13.64
CA ASN A 9 -5.45 -3.68 14.85
C ASN A 9 -6.78 -4.43 14.67
N LEU A 10 -6.99 -5.43 15.53
CA LEU A 10 -8.11 -6.37 15.46
C LEU A 10 -9.27 -5.97 16.40
N SER A 11 -9.29 -4.74 16.90
CA SER A 11 -10.32 -4.30 17.85
C SER A 11 -11.73 -4.21 17.24
N ASP A 12 -11.84 -3.98 15.92
CA ASP A 12 -13.09 -3.74 15.20
C ASP A 12 -13.23 -4.62 13.92
N VAL A 13 -12.73 -5.87 13.95
CA VAL A 13 -12.87 -6.76 12.78
C VAL A 13 -14.30 -7.28 12.64
N SER A 14 -14.84 -7.18 11.42
CA SER A 14 -16.12 -7.76 11.03
C SER A 14 -15.90 -8.74 9.87
N PRO A 15 -15.64 -10.03 10.17
CA PRO A 15 -15.39 -11.04 9.15
C PRO A 15 -16.49 -11.09 8.10
N LEU A 16 -16.10 -11.26 6.84
CA LEU A 16 -17.03 -11.41 5.72
C LEU A 16 -17.24 -12.88 5.38
N SER A 17 -18.41 -13.19 4.80
CA SER A 17 -18.66 -14.52 4.24
C SER A 17 -18.01 -14.67 2.86
N GLN A 18 -17.74 -15.91 2.46
CA GLN A 18 -17.28 -16.21 1.10
C GLN A 18 -18.30 -15.80 0.03
N GLU A 19 -19.59 -15.80 0.37
CA GLU A 19 -20.67 -15.33 -0.50
C GLU A 19 -20.52 -13.83 -0.80
N THR A 20 -20.22 -13.00 0.21
CA THR A 20 -19.97 -11.56 0.04
C THR A 20 -18.78 -11.28 -0.89
N ILE A 21 -17.72 -12.08 -0.81
CA ILE A 21 -16.58 -11.96 -1.75
C ILE A 21 -17.02 -12.35 -3.16
N THR A 22 -17.81 -13.41 -3.31
CA THR A 22 -18.30 -13.86 -4.61
C THR A 22 -19.20 -12.81 -5.27
N ASP A 23 -20.03 -12.13 -4.48
CA ASP A 23 -20.84 -11.00 -4.95
C ASP A 23 -19.99 -9.81 -5.41
N LEU A 24 -18.90 -9.52 -4.70
CA LEU A 24 -17.95 -8.48 -5.09
C LEU A 24 -17.25 -8.83 -6.40
N GLU A 25 -16.74 -10.06 -6.54
CA GLU A 25 -16.13 -10.55 -7.78
C GLU A 25 -17.11 -10.48 -8.96
N SER A 26 -18.38 -10.83 -8.75
CA SER A 26 -19.44 -10.74 -9.75
C SER A 26 -19.67 -9.29 -10.20
N LYS A 27 -19.69 -8.33 -9.28
CA LYS A 27 -19.81 -6.89 -9.60
C LYS A 27 -18.60 -6.35 -10.36
N LEU A 28 -17.42 -6.88 -10.08
CA LEU A 28 -16.16 -6.51 -10.73
C LEU A 28 -15.96 -7.20 -12.08
N ASP A 29 -16.74 -8.25 -12.37
CA ASP A 29 -16.54 -9.20 -13.48
C ASP A 29 -15.12 -9.81 -13.51
N HIS A 30 -14.47 -9.88 -12.35
CA HIS A 30 -13.07 -10.31 -12.20
C HIS A 30 -12.85 -11.03 -10.87
N LYS A 31 -11.86 -11.93 -10.85
CA LYS A 31 -11.45 -12.62 -9.64
C LYS A 31 -10.54 -11.76 -8.78
N ILE A 32 -10.83 -11.73 -7.48
CA ILE A 32 -10.00 -11.05 -6.51
C ILE A 32 -8.83 -11.99 -6.14
N PRO A 33 -7.61 -11.46 -6.02
CA PRO A 33 -6.47 -12.27 -5.58
C PRO A 33 -6.73 -12.94 -4.23
N LYS A 34 -6.41 -14.23 -4.14
CA LYS A 34 -6.73 -15.09 -2.99
C LYS A 34 -6.22 -14.56 -1.64
N GLU A 35 -5.06 -13.91 -1.64
CA GLU A 35 -4.51 -13.29 -0.43
C GLU A 35 -5.40 -12.15 0.07
N TYR A 36 -5.89 -11.31 -0.83
CA TYR A 36 -6.75 -10.18 -0.48
C TYR A 36 -8.17 -10.63 -0.12
N SER A 37 -8.72 -11.63 -0.81
CA SER A 37 -10.01 -12.21 -0.42
C SER A 37 -9.98 -12.81 0.99
N ASN A 38 -8.90 -13.54 1.31
CA ASN A 38 -8.70 -14.09 2.65
C ASN A 38 -8.55 -12.98 3.70
N PHE A 39 -7.88 -11.88 3.34
CA PHE A 39 -7.77 -10.72 4.21
C PHE A 39 -9.15 -10.12 4.51
N LEU A 40 -9.97 -9.86 3.49
CA LEU A 40 -11.33 -9.35 3.67
C LEU A 40 -12.19 -10.31 4.51
N ILE A 41 -12.12 -11.62 4.27
CA ILE A 41 -12.88 -12.60 5.06
C ILE A 41 -12.49 -12.57 6.54
N ASN A 42 -11.20 -12.52 6.85
CA ASN A 42 -10.73 -12.66 8.24
C ASN A 42 -10.61 -11.34 9.00
N TYR A 43 -10.38 -10.24 8.29
CA TYR A 43 -9.91 -8.98 8.87
C TYR A 43 -10.62 -7.74 8.32
N ASN A 44 -11.72 -7.87 7.57
CA ASN A 44 -12.44 -6.71 7.05
C ASN A 44 -12.74 -5.65 8.13
N GLY A 45 -12.37 -4.40 7.85
CA GLY A 45 -12.43 -3.28 8.80
C GLY A 45 -11.25 -3.17 9.77
N ALA A 46 -10.26 -4.07 9.69
CA ALA A 46 -9.04 -3.97 10.50
C ALA A 46 -8.30 -2.67 10.18
N LYS A 47 -8.02 -1.90 11.24
CA LYS A 47 -7.22 -0.67 11.13
C LYS A 47 -5.76 -1.04 11.12
N LEU A 48 -4.97 -0.32 10.34
CA LEU A 48 -3.52 -0.43 10.40
C LEU A 48 -2.99 0.11 11.74
N LYS A 49 -2.13 -0.66 12.41
CA LYS A 49 -1.33 -0.19 13.55
C LYS A 49 -0.22 0.74 13.09
N ASN A 50 0.42 0.34 12.01
CA ASN A 50 1.54 1.02 11.38
C ASN A 50 1.04 1.58 10.06
N LYS A 51 1.35 2.85 9.76
CA LYS A 51 0.78 3.54 8.60
C LYS A 51 1.81 3.94 7.56
N VAL A 52 3.10 3.74 7.83
CA VAL A 52 4.15 4.15 6.90
C VAL A 52 4.64 2.93 6.13
N ILE A 53 4.71 3.04 4.81
CA ILE A 53 5.40 2.09 3.94
C ILE A 53 6.64 2.75 3.33
N LYS A 54 7.66 1.95 3.01
CA LYS A 54 8.78 2.40 2.19
C LYS A 54 8.61 1.84 0.79
N ASP A 55 8.64 2.71 -0.20
CA ASP A 55 8.67 2.36 -1.62
C ASP A 55 9.95 2.93 -2.28
N ASP A 56 10.07 2.77 -3.60
CA ASP A 56 11.22 3.26 -4.37
C ASP A 56 11.29 4.81 -4.43
N LEU A 57 10.20 5.51 -4.09
CA LEU A 57 10.11 6.97 -4.09
C LEU A 57 10.33 7.57 -2.69
N GLY A 58 10.25 6.76 -1.64
CA GLY A 58 10.53 7.17 -0.27
C GLY A 58 9.61 6.51 0.75
N TYR A 59 9.17 7.29 1.74
CA TYR A 59 8.23 6.82 2.75
C TYR A 59 6.87 7.46 2.53
N THR A 60 5.85 6.63 2.43
CA THR A 60 4.47 7.05 2.16
C THR A 60 3.58 6.71 3.35
N ASN A 61 2.78 7.70 3.80
CA ASN A 61 1.85 7.51 4.91
C ASN A 61 0.47 7.13 4.38
N ILE A 62 0.04 5.92 4.69
CA ILE A 62 -1.25 5.34 4.37
C ILE A 62 -2.30 5.90 5.33
N SER A 63 -3.30 6.56 4.75
CA SER A 63 -4.45 7.09 5.50
C SER A 63 -5.34 5.95 6.00
N GLU A 64 -5.74 5.07 5.08
CA GLU A 64 -6.71 4.00 5.31
C GLU A 64 -6.49 2.79 4.40
N LEU A 65 -6.79 1.58 4.91
CA LEU A 65 -7.06 0.40 4.09
C LEU A 65 -8.58 0.32 3.87
N PHE A 66 -8.98 -0.03 2.66
CA PHE A 66 -10.39 -0.10 2.32
C PHE A 66 -11.01 -1.40 2.80
N ASP A 67 -12.09 -1.27 3.56
CA ASP A 67 -13.00 -2.36 3.90
C ASP A 67 -14.02 -2.58 2.78
N TYR A 68 -14.82 -3.64 2.89
CA TYR A 68 -15.84 -3.98 1.92
C TYR A 68 -16.91 -2.88 1.75
N GLN A 69 -17.29 -2.19 2.82
CA GLN A 69 -18.30 -1.12 2.71
C GLN A 69 -17.77 0.06 1.90
N HIS A 70 -16.51 0.42 2.13
CA HIS A 70 -15.81 1.45 1.36
C HIS A 70 -15.69 1.06 -0.11
N LEU A 71 -15.28 -0.19 -0.39
CA LEU A 71 -15.18 -0.70 -1.76
C LEU A 71 -16.53 -0.59 -2.47
N ILE A 72 -17.61 -1.14 -1.91
CA ILE A 72 -18.93 -1.12 -2.56
C ILE A 72 -19.47 0.30 -2.75
N LYS A 73 -19.27 1.18 -1.76
CA LYS A 73 -19.76 2.56 -1.82
C LYS A 73 -19.04 3.38 -2.89
N ASN A 74 -17.74 3.17 -3.07
CA ASN A 74 -16.90 4.00 -3.93
C ASN A 74 -16.53 3.32 -5.26
N LEU A 75 -16.94 2.07 -5.48
CA LEU A 75 -16.53 1.29 -6.65
C LEU A 75 -16.80 2.01 -7.97
N MET A 76 -18.00 2.57 -8.13
CA MET A 76 -18.37 3.30 -9.35
C MET A 76 -17.48 4.52 -9.56
N ASN A 77 -17.22 5.30 -8.50
CA ASN A 77 -16.37 6.49 -8.57
C ASN A 77 -14.93 6.13 -8.97
N TYR A 78 -14.39 5.00 -8.50
CA TYR A 78 -13.07 4.54 -8.92
C TYR A 78 -13.03 4.12 -10.38
N TYR A 79 -14.12 3.54 -10.88
CA TYR A 79 -14.21 3.03 -12.26
C TYR A 79 -14.62 4.11 -13.28
N ASP A 80 -15.00 5.31 -12.82
CA ASP A 80 -15.05 6.50 -13.67
C ASP A 80 -13.65 6.86 -14.21
N ASP A 81 -12.60 6.45 -13.50
CA ASP A 81 -11.23 6.50 -14.00
C ASP A 81 -10.97 5.35 -14.99
N LYS A 82 -10.83 5.72 -16.27
CA LYS A 82 -10.60 4.78 -17.37
C LYS A 82 -9.33 3.95 -17.20
N ASN A 83 -8.31 4.44 -16.49
CA ASN A 83 -7.08 3.70 -16.29
C ASN A 83 -7.29 2.55 -15.30
N ILE A 84 -7.99 2.82 -14.19
CA ILE A 84 -8.36 1.81 -13.18
C ILE A 84 -9.23 0.72 -13.83
N GLN A 85 -10.27 1.13 -14.57
CA GLN A 85 -11.18 0.20 -15.24
C GLN A 85 -10.46 -0.66 -16.29
N LYS A 86 -9.70 -0.04 -17.20
CA LYS A 86 -9.06 -0.72 -18.33
C LYS A 86 -7.98 -1.70 -17.91
N LEU A 87 -7.29 -1.44 -16.80
CA LEU A 87 -6.20 -2.27 -16.30
C LEU A 87 -6.65 -3.28 -15.24
N HIS A 88 -7.96 -3.35 -14.96
CA HIS A 88 -8.56 -4.24 -13.98
C HIS A 88 -7.92 -4.09 -12.60
N MET A 89 -7.80 -2.84 -12.16
CA MET A 89 -7.20 -2.48 -10.88
C MET A 89 -8.31 -2.33 -9.83
N LEU A 90 -8.05 -2.86 -8.63
CA LEU A 90 -8.91 -2.69 -7.48
C LEU A 90 -8.19 -1.83 -6.44
N PRO A 91 -8.67 -0.61 -6.15
CA PRO A 91 -8.13 0.18 -5.05
C PRO A 91 -8.31 -0.55 -3.72
N ILE A 92 -7.27 -0.59 -2.89
CA ILE A 92 -7.26 -1.28 -1.59
C ILE A 92 -6.81 -0.39 -0.42
N ALA A 93 -6.20 0.76 -0.71
CA ALA A 93 -5.76 1.74 0.28
C ALA A 93 -5.61 3.12 -0.35
N SER A 94 -5.53 4.16 0.49
CA SER A 94 -5.16 5.51 0.08
C SER A 94 -4.08 6.10 0.98
N ASP A 95 -3.28 7.02 0.43
CA ASP A 95 -2.40 7.88 1.22
C ASP A 95 -3.15 9.13 1.74
N VAL A 96 -2.44 9.96 2.51
CA VAL A 96 -2.97 11.23 3.05
C VAL A 96 -3.21 12.32 2.00
N PHE A 97 -2.71 12.13 0.77
CA PHE A 97 -2.88 13.05 -0.36
C PHE A 97 -3.97 12.60 -1.35
N GLY A 98 -4.57 11.43 -1.11
CA GLY A 98 -5.63 10.87 -1.94
C GLY A 98 -5.14 9.98 -3.08
N ASN A 99 -3.84 9.68 -3.16
CA ASN A 99 -3.33 8.67 -4.09
C ASN A 99 -3.79 7.27 -3.66
N LEU A 100 -3.93 6.37 -4.63
CA LEU A 100 -4.46 5.03 -4.38
C LEU A 100 -3.37 3.97 -4.46
N PHE A 101 -3.51 2.96 -3.61
CA PHE A 101 -2.80 1.70 -3.76
C PHE A 101 -3.79 0.70 -4.33
N CYS A 102 -3.42 0.09 -5.46
CA CYS A 102 -4.29 -0.79 -6.22
C CYS A 102 -3.69 -2.18 -6.31
N ILE A 103 -4.53 -3.20 -6.16
CA ILE A 103 -4.19 -4.59 -6.45
C ILE A 103 -4.71 -4.94 -7.84
N SER A 104 -3.87 -5.59 -8.65
CA SER A 104 -4.25 -6.01 -9.99
C SER A 104 -5.09 -7.28 -9.94
N MET A 105 -6.21 -7.27 -10.67
CA MET A 105 -7.09 -8.43 -10.92
C MET A 105 -6.89 -9.02 -12.32
N ASP A 106 -6.08 -8.38 -13.16
CA ASP A 106 -5.67 -8.90 -14.46
C ASP A 106 -4.88 -10.21 -14.31
N GLU A 107 -5.25 -11.25 -15.07
CA GLU A 107 -4.67 -12.59 -14.96
C GLU A 107 -3.14 -12.63 -15.10
N LYS A 108 -2.55 -11.74 -15.90
CA LYS A 108 -1.09 -11.69 -16.13
C LYS A 108 -0.33 -11.03 -14.98
N ARG A 109 -1.04 -10.30 -14.12
CA ARG A 109 -0.49 -9.46 -13.05
C ARG A 109 -1.23 -9.66 -11.73
N ILE A 110 -1.95 -10.77 -11.57
CA ILE A 110 -2.89 -10.96 -10.47
C ILE A 110 -2.17 -10.87 -9.12
N GLY A 111 -2.69 -10.04 -8.22
CA GLY A 111 -2.14 -9.85 -6.87
C GLY A 111 -0.97 -8.88 -6.76
N LEU A 112 -0.42 -8.38 -7.88
CA LEU A 112 0.59 -7.32 -7.85
C LEU A 112 -0.01 -6.01 -7.33
N ILE A 113 0.78 -5.26 -6.55
CA ILE A 113 0.38 -4.00 -5.93
C ILE A 113 1.03 -2.84 -6.66
N PHE A 114 0.24 -1.83 -6.98
CA PHE A 114 0.66 -0.63 -7.68
C PHE A 114 0.27 0.62 -6.88
N PHE A 115 1.11 1.62 -6.94
CA PHE A 115 0.75 3.00 -6.60
C PHE A 115 0.14 3.67 -7.82
N TYR A 116 -1.01 4.32 -7.61
CA TYR A 116 -1.71 5.11 -8.61
C TYR A 116 -1.64 6.58 -8.23
N ASP A 117 -0.89 7.33 -9.03
CA ASP A 117 -0.83 8.78 -8.94
C ASP A 117 -2.02 9.38 -9.68
N HIS A 118 -2.94 9.99 -8.95
CA HIS A 118 -4.17 10.56 -9.51
C HIS A 118 -3.91 11.79 -10.38
N GLU A 119 -2.82 12.53 -10.15
CA GLU A 119 -2.49 13.72 -10.90
C GLU A 119 -1.92 13.36 -12.28
N THR A 120 -1.06 12.34 -12.33
CA THR A 120 -0.42 11.91 -13.58
C THR A 120 -1.15 10.77 -14.29
N GLY A 121 -2.04 10.06 -13.60
CA GLY A 121 -2.73 8.87 -14.10
C GLY A 121 -1.80 7.67 -14.31
N CYS A 122 -0.62 7.68 -13.67
CA CYS A 122 0.40 6.66 -13.85
C CYS A 122 0.35 5.58 -12.75
N PHE A 123 0.63 4.34 -13.15
CA PHE A 123 0.80 3.22 -12.23
C PHE A 123 2.27 2.86 -12.07
N SER A 124 2.73 2.76 -10.82
CA SER A 124 4.06 2.29 -10.46
C SER A 124 3.95 1.00 -9.66
N LYS A 125 4.56 -0.09 -10.14
CA LYS A 125 4.56 -1.37 -9.40
C LYS A 125 5.36 -1.19 -8.11
N LEU A 126 4.78 -1.58 -6.98
CA LEU A 126 5.43 -1.50 -5.66
C LEU A 126 5.75 -2.88 -5.07
N PHE A 127 4.76 -3.77 -5.02
CA PHE A 127 4.91 -5.06 -4.34
C PHE A 127 4.41 -6.22 -5.21
N ASN A 128 4.94 -7.41 -4.95
CA ASN A 128 4.60 -8.62 -5.69
C ASN A 128 3.39 -9.36 -5.12
N SER A 129 2.93 -9.00 -3.90
CA SER A 129 1.73 -9.56 -3.30
C SER A 129 1.11 -8.63 -2.25
N PHE A 130 -0.12 -8.93 -1.88
CA PHE A 130 -0.81 -8.24 -0.78
C PHE A 130 -0.11 -8.50 0.57
N SER A 131 0.40 -9.72 0.78
CA SER A 131 1.18 -10.04 1.98
C SER A 131 2.44 -9.19 2.08
N GLU A 132 3.17 -9.01 0.97
CA GLU A 132 4.35 -8.16 0.91
C GLU A 132 4.00 -6.70 1.24
N PHE A 133 2.88 -6.19 0.72
CA PHE A 133 2.38 -4.86 1.04
C PHE A 133 2.12 -4.69 2.55
N ILE A 134 1.36 -5.59 3.17
CA ILE A 134 1.04 -5.53 4.61
C ILE A 134 2.29 -5.68 5.50
N ASN A 135 3.25 -6.50 5.10
CA ASN A 135 4.47 -6.73 5.88
C ASN A 135 5.46 -5.55 5.83
N ASN A 136 5.36 -4.67 4.82
CA ASN A 136 6.23 -3.50 4.69
C ASN A 136 5.78 -2.28 5.51
N PHE A 137 4.68 -2.37 6.24
CA PHE A 137 4.26 -1.30 7.14
C PHE A 137 5.18 -1.21 8.37
N ILE A 138 5.68 0.00 8.62
CA ILE A 138 6.52 0.34 9.77
C ILE A 138 5.83 1.36 10.69
N SER A 139 6.19 1.32 11.98
CA SER A 139 5.67 2.28 12.95
C SER A 139 6.23 3.68 12.73
N ASP A 140 5.51 4.70 13.17
CA ASP A 140 5.98 6.09 13.14
C ASP A 140 7.31 6.26 13.89
N ASP A 141 7.53 5.53 14.98
CA ASP A 141 8.80 5.56 15.71
C ASP A 141 9.95 4.95 14.89
N THR A 142 9.69 3.83 14.22
CA THR A 142 10.67 3.22 13.29
C THR A 142 10.97 4.17 12.14
N TYR A 143 9.94 4.82 11.60
CA TYR A 143 10.07 5.81 10.55
C TYR A 143 10.91 7.01 11.00
N LYS A 144 10.62 7.60 12.17
CA LYS A 144 11.41 8.71 12.75
C LYS A 144 12.87 8.31 12.95
N VAL A 145 13.13 7.13 13.50
CA VAL A 145 14.52 6.64 13.68
C VAL A 145 15.22 6.45 12.34
N LYS A 146 14.53 5.94 11.32
CA LYS A 146 15.11 5.79 9.97
C LYS A 146 15.42 7.12 9.32
N ILE A 147 14.51 8.10 9.37
CA ILE A 147 14.76 9.45 8.82
C ILE A 147 15.88 10.15 9.58
N MET A 148 15.85 10.13 10.92
CA MET A 148 16.92 10.72 11.73
C MET A 148 18.26 10.01 11.51
N GLY A 149 18.24 8.70 11.25
CA GLY A 149 19.40 7.90 10.88
C GLY A 149 19.94 8.28 9.49
N GLU A 150 19.07 8.40 8.49
CA GLU A 150 19.40 8.84 7.13
C GLU A 150 19.98 10.26 7.13
N ASP A 151 19.39 11.20 7.89
CA ASP A 151 19.94 12.55 8.07
C ASP A 151 21.31 12.53 8.78
N MET A 152 21.46 11.71 9.83
CA MET A 152 22.74 11.59 10.55
C MET A 152 23.81 10.93 9.68
N GLU A 153 23.47 9.93 8.88
CA GLU A 153 24.37 9.25 7.95
C GLU A 153 24.73 10.15 6.77
N PHE A 154 23.78 10.94 6.29
CA PHE A 154 24.02 12.00 5.31
C PHE A 154 24.98 13.06 5.85
N GLU A 155 24.77 13.56 7.08
CA GLU A 155 25.68 14.53 7.71
C GLU A 155 27.06 13.93 8.01
N LYS A 156 27.14 12.68 8.46
CA LYS A 156 28.43 11.97 8.62
C LYS A 156 29.15 11.84 7.28
N ARG A 157 28.43 11.47 6.21
CA ARG A 157 28.99 11.39 4.86
C ARG A 157 29.43 12.77 4.35
N LEU A 158 28.67 13.83 4.63
CA LEU A 158 29.07 15.20 4.31
C LEU A 158 30.30 15.62 5.11
N GLU A 159 30.40 15.29 6.39
CA GLU A 159 31.58 15.53 7.20
C GLU A 159 32.80 14.77 6.69
N GLU A 160 32.65 13.50 6.33
CA GLU A 160 33.71 12.70 5.72
C GLU A 160 34.15 13.30 4.38
N LEU A 161 33.20 13.71 3.54
CA LEU A 161 33.50 14.42 2.30
C LEU A 161 34.20 15.76 2.57
N ARG A 162 33.79 16.54 3.58
CA ARG A 162 34.46 17.79 3.99
C ARG A 162 35.86 17.56 4.58
N LYS A 163 36.07 16.44 5.28
CA LYS A 163 37.37 16.03 5.82
C LYS A 163 38.30 15.54 4.71
N ASN A 164 37.76 14.83 3.73
CA ASN A 164 38.49 14.25 2.60
C ASN A 164 38.66 15.22 1.42
N SER A 165 37.86 16.29 1.34
CA SER A 165 38.01 17.36 0.34
C SER A 165 39.11 18.37 0.70
N LYS A 166 39.88 18.14 1.78
CA LYS A 166 41.15 18.82 2.04
C LYS A 166 42.23 18.36 1.04
N PHE A 167 42.03 18.61 -0.25
CA PHE A 167 43.11 18.73 -1.23
C PHE A 167 42.84 19.91 -2.19
N LYS A 168 43.60 20.98 -1.91
CA LYS A 168 44.18 21.98 -2.82
C LYS A 168 43.23 22.87 -3.63
N LEU A 169 42.92 24.04 -3.06
CA LEU A 169 43.19 25.27 -3.80
C LEU A 169 44.66 25.60 -3.55
N SER A 170 45.48 25.35 -4.58
CA SER A 170 46.83 25.90 -4.73
C SER A 170 46.81 27.42 -4.73
#